data_AF-A0A1J6I7P0-F1
#
_entry.id   AF-A0A1J6I7P0-F1
#
_cell.length_a   1.000
_cell.length_b   1.000
_cell.length_c   1.000
_cell.angle_alpha   90.00
_cell.angle_beta   90.00
_cell.angle_gamma   90.00
#
_symmetry.space_group_name_H-M   'P 1'
#
loop_
_entity.id
_entity.type
_entity.pdbx_description
1 polymer ?
#
loop_
_entity_poly.entity_id
_entity_poly.type
_entity_poly.pdbx_seq_one_letter_code
_entity_poly.pdbx_strand_id
1 'polypeptide(L)'
;SDLDLALCMDEPPIPTESTTPGAKANYEQRERSNRLSLMLIKAHISQCIRGSIPNSDKVKAHMKSIDEQFVSSDKVLASTLMKRLSSMTFDRSHTVREHIMEMRDIAAKLKSLEVDMSEPFLVHFILNSLSVEYGLFKISYNIHKDKWSINELLTMCV
;
A
#
# COMPACT_ATOMS: atom_id res chain seq x y z
N SER A 1 -4.69 13.49 28.85
CA SER A 1 -3.73 12.37 28.82
C SER A 1 -2.66 12.81 27.84
N ASP A 2 -1.47 13.18 28.32
CA ASP A 2 -0.43 13.83 27.49
C ASP A 2 0.49 12.79 26.85
N LEU A 3 -0.09 11.65 26.48
CA LEU A 3 0.65 10.45 26.08
C LEU A 3 1.33 10.66 24.71
N ASP A 4 0.68 11.40 23.82
CA ASP A 4 1.09 11.69 22.44
C ASP A 4 1.94 12.97 22.29
N LEU A 5 2.25 13.67 23.39
CA LEU A 5 3.03 14.91 23.37
C LEU A 5 4.36 14.77 22.61
N ALA A 6 5.07 13.66 22.79
CA ALA A 6 6.31 13.36 22.09
C ALA A 6 6.14 13.06 20.59
N LEU A 7 4.94 12.70 20.14
CA LEU A 7 4.59 12.45 18.73
C LEU A 7 4.15 13.74 18.01
N CYS A 8 3.46 14.66 18.69
CA CYS A 8 2.93 15.87 18.06
C CYS A 8 3.94 17.03 17.98
N MET A 9 4.91 17.11 18.90
CA MET A 9 5.81 18.28 19.00
C MET A 9 7.25 18.01 18.54
N ASP A 10 7.91 19.00 17.95
CA ASP A 10 9.32 18.93 17.57
C ASP A 10 10.25 18.86 18.77
N GLU A 11 11.38 18.16 18.63
CA GLU A 11 12.29 17.87 19.74
C GLU A 11 12.88 19.17 20.32
N PRO A 12 12.61 19.48 21.61
CA PRO A 12 13.18 20.67 22.22
C PRO A 12 14.70 20.49 22.38
N PRO A 13 15.45 21.60 22.43
CA PRO A 13 16.85 21.56 22.81
C PRO A 13 17.04 20.89 24.17
N ILE A 14 18.14 20.15 24.31
CA ILE A 14 18.52 19.56 25.60
C ILE A 14 18.63 20.70 26.63
N PRO A 15 17.93 20.61 27.78
CA PRO A 15 18.00 21.64 28.79
C PRO A 15 19.43 21.83 29.31
N THR A 16 19.90 23.07 29.34
CA THR A 16 21.16 23.49 29.97
C THR A 16 20.90 24.06 31.37
N GLU A 17 21.95 24.28 32.17
CA GLU A 17 21.82 24.81 33.54
C GLU A 17 21.06 26.15 33.61
N SER A 18 21.19 26.98 32.57
CA SER A 18 20.52 28.28 32.40
C SER A 18 19.06 28.21 31.93
N THR A 19 18.53 27.01 31.67
CA THR A 19 17.16 26.82 31.18
C THR A 19 16.13 27.10 32.28
N THR A 20 15.03 27.77 31.92
CA THR A 20 13.97 28.12 32.89
C THR A 20 13.33 26.86 33.50
N PRO A 21 12.86 26.92 34.76
CA PRO A 21 12.19 25.78 35.40
C PRO A 21 11.02 25.22 34.59
N GLY A 22 10.25 26.09 33.92
CA GLY A 22 9.15 25.67 33.04
C GLY A 22 9.62 24.88 31.82
N ALA A 23 10.73 25.26 31.20
CA ALA A 23 11.29 24.52 30.07
C ALA A 23 11.87 23.15 30.50
N LYS A 24 12.45 23.04 31.71
CA LYS A 24 12.88 21.76 32.29
C LYS A 24 11.67 20.83 32.54
N ALA A 25 10.58 21.36 33.11
CA ALA A 25 9.34 20.59 33.34
C ALA A 25 8.72 20.07 32.04
N ASN A 26 8.67 20.91 31.00
CA ASN A 26 8.16 20.51 29.68
C ASN A 26 9.02 19.41 29.04
N TYR A 27 10.34 19.50 29.17
CA TYR A 27 11.25 18.46 28.69
C TYR A 27 11.00 17.12 29.40
N GLU A 28 10.89 17.12 30.73
CA GLU A 28 10.59 15.91 31.50
C GLU A 28 9.23 15.30 31.14
N GLN A 29 8.20 16.12 30.97
CA GLN A 29 6.87 15.68 30.57
C GLN A 29 6.90 15.00 29.20
N ARG A 30 7.62 15.56 28.24
CA ARG A 30 7.84 14.96 26.92
C ARG A 30 8.62 13.65 27.01
N GLU A 31 9.67 13.58 27.81
CA GLU A 31 10.44 12.34 27.99
C GLU A 31 9.59 11.24 28.64
N ARG A 32 8.70 11.58 29.57
CA ARG A 32 7.69 10.65 30.10
C ARG A 32 6.72 10.18 29.02
N SER A 33 6.17 11.10 28.23
CA SER A 33 5.31 10.80 27.08
C SER A 33 6.01 9.87 26.06
N ASN A 34 7.27 10.14 25.73
CA ASN A 34 8.08 9.34 24.82
C ASN A 34 8.21 7.89 25.31
N ARG A 35 8.59 7.69 26.58
CA ARG A 35 8.73 6.35 27.17
C ARG A 35 7.41 5.58 27.20
N LEU A 36 6.33 6.23 27.63
CA LEU A 36 5.02 5.59 27.74
C LEU A 36 4.45 5.20 26.37
N SER A 37 4.53 6.10 25.39
CA SER A 37 4.08 5.80 24.02
C SER A 37 4.90 4.68 23.39
N LEU A 38 6.24 4.71 23.54
CA LEU A 38 7.11 3.66 23.04
C LEU A 38 6.77 2.30 23.66
N MET A 39 6.51 2.26 24.96
CA MET A 39 6.10 1.04 25.67
C MET A 39 4.78 0.48 25.12
N LEU A 40 3.78 1.35 24.93
CA LEU A 40 2.47 0.95 24.41
C LEU A 40 2.54 0.45 22.96
N ILE A 41 3.23 1.19 22.08
CA ILE A 41 3.43 0.79 20.69
C ILE A 41 4.13 -0.58 20.64
N LYS A 42 5.27 -0.72 21.34
CA LYS A 42 6.01 -1.99 21.38
C LYS A 42 5.15 -3.12 21.93
N ALA A 43 4.32 -2.88 22.94
CA ALA A 43 3.43 -3.89 23.52
C ALA A 43 2.33 -4.38 22.55
N HIS A 44 1.90 -3.54 21.60
CA HIS A 44 0.88 -3.89 20.62
C HIS A 44 1.44 -4.47 19.30
N ILE A 45 2.74 -4.35 19.05
CA ILE A 45 3.39 -5.02 17.93
C ILE A 45 3.41 -6.54 18.18
N SER A 46 2.86 -7.30 17.23
CA SER A 46 2.87 -8.77 17.27
C SER A 46 4.28 -9.33 17.37
N GLN A 47 4.46 -10.34 18.21
CA GLN A 47 5.75 -10.98 18.45
C GLN A 47 6.39 -11.55 17.18
N CYS A 48 5.57 -11.95 16.19
CA CYS A 48 6.04 -12.51 14.92
C CYS A 48 6.79 -11.51 14.03
N ILE A 49 6.54 -10.20 14.19
CA ILE A 49 7.14 -9.14 13.36
C ILE A 49 8.03 -8.18 14.16
N ARG A 50 7.99 -8.26 15.50
CA ARG A 50 8.76 -7.38 16.39
C ARG A 50 10.26 -7.39 16.09
N GLY A 51 10.83 -8.54 15.73
CA GLY A 51 12.26 -8.68 15.42
C GLY A 51 12.70 -7.99 14.12
N SER A 52 11.76 -7.66 13.23
CA SER A 52 12.04 -7.00 11.96
C SER A 52 12.04 -5.47 12.05
N ILE A 53 11.63 -4.89 13.18
CA ILE A 53 11.57 -3.44 13.38
C ILE A 53 12.77 -3.03 14.23
N PRO A 54 13.67 -2.16 13.71
CA PRO A 54 14.79 -1.62 14.48
C PRO A 54 14.35 -1.00 15.82
N ASN A 55 15.12 -1.27 16.87
CA ASN A 55 14.86 -0.68 18.17
C ASN A 55 15.25 0.80 18.17
N SER A 56 14.46 1.63 18.85
CA SER A 56 14.76 3.05 19.05
C SER A 56 14.28 3.49 20.44
N ASP A 57 14.99 4.46 21.01
CA ASP A 57 14.65 5.12 22.28
C ASP A 57 13.69 6.30 22.09
N LYS A 58 13.52 6.76 20.84
CA LYS A 58 12.64 7.87 20.49
C LYS A 58 11.41 7.35 19.75
N VAL A 59 10.23 7.66 20.25
CA VAL A 59 8.95 7.15 19.73
C VAL A 59 8.72 7.56 18.27
N LYS A 60 9.08 8.78 17.89
CA LYS A 60 9.00 9.26 16.50
C LYS A 60 9.89 8.44 15.56
N ALA A 61 11.13 8.18 15.97
CA ALA A 61 12.06 7.37 15.19
C ALA A 61 11.60 5.91 15.10
N HIS A 62 11.06 5.35 16.19
CA HIS A 62 10.50 4.00 16.18
C HIS A 62 9.28 3.90 15.24
N MET A 63 8.37 4.88 15.25
CA MET A 63 7.24 4.93 14.33
C MET A 63 7.70 4.99 12.87
N LYS A 64 8.71 5.81 12.57
CA LYS A 64 9.30 5.87 11.22
C LYS A 64 9.86 4.51 10.78
N SER A 65 10.54 3.79 11.68
CA SER A 65 11.05 2.44 11.39
C SER A 65 9.94 1.41 11.16
N ILE A 66 8.80 1.55 11.84
CA ILE A 66 7.60 0.76 11.55
C ILE A 66 7.13 1.05 10.12
N ASP A 67 6.91 2.32 9.79
CA ASP A 67 6.44 2.73 8.46
C ASP A 67 7.37 2.21 7.35
N GLU A 68 8.68 2.38 7.49
CA GLU A 68 9.68 1.90 6.52
C GLU A 68 9.64 0.38 6.33
N GLN A 69 9.45 -0.38 7.40
CA GLN A 69 9.36 -1.84 7.34
C GLN A 69 8.11 -2.28 6.56
N PHE A 70 6.98 -1.60 6.74
CA PHE A 70 5.74 -1.95 6.04
C PHE A 70 5.70 -1.44 4.59
N VAL A 71 6.38 -0.33 4.26
CA VAL A 71 6.61 0.07 2.86
C VAL A 71 7.34 -1.02 2.07
N SER A 72 8.27 -1.75 2.70
CA SER A 72 8.93 -2.88 2.04
C SER A 72 7.97 -4.04 1.74
N SER A 73 7.01 -4.29 2.62
CA SER A 73 5.96 -5.29 2.44
C SER A 73 5.02 -4.91 1.30
N ASP A 74 4.62 -3.63 1.21
CA ASP A 74 3.76 -3.14 0.13
C ASP A 74 4.43 -3.28 -1.24
N LYS A 75 5.74 -3.02 -1.33
CA LYS A 75 6.52 -3.26 -2.56
C LYS A 75 6.54 -4.74 -2.96
N VAL A 76 6.70 -5.65 -2.00
CA VAL A 76 6.67 -7.10 -2.26
C VAL A 76 5.28 -7.55 -2.71
N LEU A 77 4.22 -7.03 -2.07
CA LEU A 77 2.84 -7.31 -2.45
C LEU A 77 2.54 -6.78 -3.86
N ALA A 78 2.94 -5.54 -4.16
CA ALA A 78 2.80 -4.95 -5.49
C ALA A 78 3.52 -5.77 -6.56
N SER A 79 4.77 -6.19 -6.30
CA SER A 79 5.54 -7.06 -7.19
C SER A 79 4.85 -8.41 -7.42
N THR A 80 4.30 -9.01 -6.36
CA THR A 80 3.54 -10.27 -6.44
C THR A 80 2.28 -10.13 -7.27
N LEU A 81 1.51 -9.05 -7.06
CA LEU A 81 0.30 -8.75 -7.83
C LEU A 81 0.62 -8.45 -9.30
N MET A 82 1.68 -7.69 -9.59
CA MET A 82 2.15 -7.44 -10.96
C MET A 82 2.54 -8.75 -11.64
N LYS A 83 3.30 -9.61 -10.96
CA LYS A 83 3.69 -10.92 -11.49
C LYS A 83 2.46 -11.76 -11.81
N ARG A 84 1.50 -11.84 -10.88
CA ARG A 84 0.22 -12.55 -11.10
C ARG A 84 -0.48 -11.98 -12.33
N LEU A 85 -0.75 -10.67 -12.37
CA LEU A 85 -1.42 -10.00 -13.48
C LEU A 85 -0.74 -10.30 -14.82
N SER A 86 0.59 -10.22 -14.88
CA SER A 86 1.37 -10.51 -16.09
C SER A 86 1.37 -11.96 -16.56
N SER A 87 1.15 -12.90 -15.64
CA SER A 87 1.06 -14.32 -15.97
C SER A 87 -0.37 -14.79 -16.26
N MET A 88 -1.38 -13.94 -16.02
CA MET A 88 -2.78 -14.32 -16.23
C MET A 88 -3.03 -14.50 -17.72
N THR A 89 -3.54 -15.69 -18.07
CA THR A 89 -4.05 -16.03 -19.38
C THR A 89 -5.38 -16.75 -19.18
N PHE A 90 -6.33 -16.51 -20.08
CA PHE A 90 -7.64 -17.14 -19.98
C PHE A 90 -7.55 -18.62 -20.34
N ASP A 91 -7.76 -19.50 -19.36
CA ASP A 91 -7.59 -20.96 -19.46
C ASP A 91 -8.90 -21.75 -19.54
N ARG A 92 -10.06 -21.06 -19.62
CA ARG A 92 -11.42 -21.62 -19.61
C ARG A 92 -11.85 -22.31 -18.31
N SER A 93 -11.10 -22.17 -17.23
CA SER A 93 -11.55 -22.68 -15.92
C SER A 93 -12.76 -21.91 -15.37
N HIS A 94 -13.00 -20.71 -15.89
CA HIS A 94 -14.07 -19.80 -15.50
C HIS A 94 -14.54 -18.99 -16.72
N THR A 95 -15.55 -18.14 -16.54
CA THR A 95 -16.10 -17.31 -17.63
C THR A 95 -15.18 -16.15 -17.98
N VAL A 96 -15.25 -15.64 -19.22
CA VAL A 96 -14.49 -14.45 -19.64
C VAL A 96 -14.82 -13.24 -18.76
N ARG A 97 -16.09 -13.13 -18.33
CA ARG A 97 -16.52 -12.07 -17.41
C ARG A 97 -15.79 -12.14 -16.07
N GLU A 98 -15.69 -13.33 -15.48
CA GLU A 98 -14.94 -13.55 -14.23
C GLU A 98 -13.45 -13.24 -14.41
N HIS A 99 -12.86 -13.61 -15.55
CA HIS A 99 -11.47 -13.31 -15.87
C HIS A 99 -11.21 -11.80 -15.90
N ILE A 100 -12.06 -11.06 -16.60
CA ILE A 100 -11.99 -9.59 -16.69
C ILE A 100 -12.14 -8.95 -15.31
N MET A 101 -13.09 -9.42 -14.49
CA MET A 101 -13.29 -8.92 -13.13
C MET A 101 -12.07 -9.17 -12.25
N GLU A 102 -11.48 -10.36 -12.30
CA GLU A 102 -10.28 -10.68 -11.52
C GLU A 102 -9.10 -9.77 -11.90
N MET A 103 -8.86 -9.55 -13.19
CA MET A 103 -7.79 -8.65 -13.65
C MET A 103 -8.05 -7.19 -13.23
N ARG A 104 -9.30 -6.72 -13.32
CA ARG A 104 -9.70 -5.39 -12.84
C ARG A 104 -9.47 -5.25 -11.33
N ASP A 105 -9.83 -6.27 -10.55
CA ASP A 105 -9.70 -6.23 -9.10
C ASP A 105 -8.22 -6.25 -8.67
N ILE A 106 -7.34 -6.97 -9.39
CA ILE A 106 -5.89 -6.90 -9.19
C ILE A 106 -5.36 -5.50 -9.52
N ALA A 107 -5.81 -4.89 -10.62
CA ALA A 107 -5.43 -3.52 -10.97
C ALA A 107 -5.87 -2.49 -9.91
N ALA A 108 -7.07 -2.62 -9.37
CA ALA A 108 -7.56 -1.77 -8.29
C ALA A 108 -6.70 -1.91 -7.02
N LYS A 109 -6.29 -3.14 -6.68
CA LYS A 109 -5.36 -3.39 -5.56
C LYS A 109 -3.99 -2.77 -5.82
N LEU A 110 -3.44 -2.91 -7.03
CA LEU A 110 -2.18 -2.26 -7.42
C LEU A 110 -2.26 -0.73 -7.30
N LYS A 111 -3.37 -0.13 -7.69
CA LYS A 111 -3.61 1.31 -7.53
C LYS A 111 -3.57 1.76 -6.07
N SER A 112 -4.10 0.96 -5.14
CA SER A 112 -4.00 1.25 -3.70
C SER A 112 -2.57 1.14 -3.14
N LEU A 113 -1.66 0.49 -3.88
CA LEU A 113 -0.24 0.37 -3.59
C LEU A 113 0.61 1.35 -4.44
N GLU A 114 0.01 2.45 -4.90
CA GLU A 114 0.64 3.50 -5.72
C GLU A 114 1.15 3.04 -7.10
N VAL A 115 0.74 1.86 -7.57
CA VAL A 115 1.01 1.36 -8.91
C VAL A 115 -0.23 1.60 -9.77
N ASP A 116 -0.32 2.80 -10.34
CA ASP A 116 -1.45 3.17 -11.18
C ASP A 116 -1.27 2.66 -12.62
N MET A 117 -2.37 2.18 -13.20
CA MET A 117 -2.44 1.74 -14.59
C MET A 117 -3.59 2.46 -15.26
N SER A 118 -3.31 3.09 -16.39
CA SER A 118 -4.36 3.75 -17.17
C SER A 118 -5.40 2.71 -17.64
N GLU A 119 -6.67 3.10 -17.65
CA GLU A 119 -7.75 2.23 -18.14
C GLU A 119 -7.51 1.70 -19.56
N PRO A 120 -7.03 2.51 -20.54
CA PRO A 120 -6.71 2.00 -21.87
C PRO A 120 -5.64 0.90 -21.85
N PHE A 121 -4.59 1.05 -21.03
CA PHE A 121 -3.57 0.02 -20.88
C PHE A 121 -4.19 -1.28 -20.36
N LEU A 122 -5.01 -1.19 -19.31
CA LEU A 122 -5.65 -2.36 -18.70
C LEU A 122 -6.60 -3.07 -19.68
N VAL A 123 -7.36 -2.33 -20.48
CA VAL A 123 -8.23 -2.92 -21.52
C VAL A 123 -7.43 -3.69 -22.56
N HIS A 124 -6.36 -3.09 -23.10
CA HIS A 124 -5.47 -3.80 -24.03
C HIS A 124 -4.81 -5.02 -23.41
N PHE A 125 -4.43 -4.91 -22.13
CA PHE A 125 -3.80 -5.99 -21.40
C PHE A 125 -4.73 -7.18 -21.18
N ILE A 126 -5.98 -6.90 -20.77
CA ILE A 126 -7.04 -7.91 -20.64
C ILE A 126 -7.29 -8.58 -22.00
N LEU A 127 -7.44 -7.82 -23.08
CA LEU A 127 -7.62 -8.37 -24.43
C LEU A 127 -6.45 -9.28 -24.83
N ASN A 128 -5.21 -8.94 -24.47
CA ASN A 128 -4.04 -9.77 -24.75
C ASN A 128 -4.03 -11.07 -23.94
N SER A 129 -4.56 -11.07 -22.72
CA SER A 129 -4.66 -12.27 -21.87
C SER A 129 -5.71 -13.29 -22.37
N LEU A 130 -6.66 -12.88 -23.21
CA LEU A 130 -7.67 -13.80 -23.77
C LEU A 130 -7.01 -14.79 -24.73
N SER A 131 -7.47 -16.04 -24.68
CA SER A 131 -7.01 -17.14 -25.55
C SER A 131 -7.13 -16.80 -27.05
N VAL A 132 -6.33 -17.46 -27.88
CA VAL A 132 -6.25 -17.22 -29.34
C VAL A 132 -7.61 -17.36 -30.04
N GLU A 133 -8.48 -18.21 -29.50
CA GLU A 133 -9.85 -18.42 -30.02
C GLU A 133 -10.74 -17.17 -29.94
N TYR A 134 -10.41 -16.22 -29.06
CA TYR A 134 -11.05 -14.90 -28.99
C TYR A 134 -10.47 -13.91 -30.01
N GLY A 135 -9.72 -14.37 -31.02
CA GLY A 135 -9.14 -13.52 -32.05
C GLY A 135 -10.16 -12.64 -32.78
N LEU A 136 -11.37 -13.15 -33.05
CA LEU A 136 -12.45 -12.36 -33.65
C LEU A 136 -12.93 -11.22 -32.74
N PHE A 137 -12.95 -11.45 -31.43
CA PHE A 137 -13.29 -10.41 -30.45
C PHE A 137 -12.22 -9.31 -30.42
N LYS A 138 -10.93 -9.68 -30.48
CA LYS A 138 -9.82 -8.71 -30.58
C LYS A 138 -9.88 -7.90 -31.88
N ILE A 139 -10.23 -8.54 -33.00
CA ILE A 139 -10.42 -7.85 -34.29
C ILE A 139 -11.60 -6.88 -34.22
N SER A 140 -12.72 -7.29 -33.61
CA SER A 140 -13.89 -6.41 -33.40
C SER A 140 -13.52 -5.16 -32.61
N TYR A 141 -12.78 -5.31 -31.50
CA TYR A 141 -12.25 -4.18 -30.73
C TYR A 141 -11.37 -3.26 -31.58
N ASN A 142 -10.41 -3.81 -32.35
CA ASN A 142 -9.48 -3.02 -33.17
C ASN A 142 -10.16 -2.25 -34.31
N ILE A 143 -11.31 -2.71 -34.80
CA ILE A 143 -12.07 -2.05 -35.87
C ILE A 143 -12.97 -0.94 -35.30
N HIS A 144 -13.37 -1.02 -34.03
CA HIS A 144 -14.13 0.03 -33.38
C HIS A 144 -13.25 1.27 -33.18
N LYS A 145 -13.79 2.43 -33.59
CA LYS A 145 -13.07 3.72 -33.49
C LYS A 145 -13.02 4.26 -32.06
N ASP A 146 -13.98 3.87 -31.23
CA ASP A 146 -14.10 4.34 -29.85
C ASP A 146 -13.28 3.46 -28.91
N LYS A 147 -12.60 4.09 -27.95
CA LYS A 147 -11.86 3.38 -26.90
C LYS A 147 -12.87 2.77 -25.93
N TRP A 148 -12.82 1.44 -25.75
CA TRP A 148 -13.68 0.79 -24.77
C TRP A 148 -13.14 0.97 -23.35
N SER A 149 -14.05 1.15 -22.42
CA SER A 149 -13.89 0.99 -20.99
C SER A 149 -13.96 -0.48 -20.58
N ILE A 150 -13.54 -0.78 -19.35
CA ILE A 150 -13.66 -2.14 -18.80
C ILE A 150 -15.14 -2.56 -18.69
N ASN A 151 -16.03 -1.62 -18.41
CA ASN A 151 -17.46 -1.89 -18.31
C ASN A 151 -18.06 -2.27 -19.68
N GLU A 152 -17.66 -1.58 -20.75
CA GLU A 152 -18.06 -1.94 -22.12
C GLU A 152 -17.54 -3.33 -22.50
N LEU A 153 -16.29 -3.64 -22.14
CA LEU A 153 -15.73 -4.98 -22.35
C LEU A 153 -16.58 -6.06 -21.64
N LEU A 154 -16.97 -5.82 -20.39
CA LEU A 154 -17.81 -6.73 -19.60
C LEU A 154 -19.23 -6.91 -20.19
N THR A 155 -19.79 -5.90 -20.86
CA THR A 155 -21.09 -6.01 -21.55
C THR A 155 -21.00 -6.74 -22.87
N MET A 156 -19.85 -6.74 -23.54
CA MET A 156 -19.66 -7.41 -24.82
C MET A 156 -19.33 -8.92 -24.69
N CYS A 157 -18.93 -9.37 -23.50
CA CYS A 157 -18.60 -10.77 -23.20
C CYS A 157 -19.78 -11.55 -22.57
N VAL A 158 -20.97 -11.50 -23.19
CA VAL A 158 -22.16 -12.28 -22.81
C VAL A 158 -22.04 -13.74 -23.22
#